data_AF-A0A917LIL3-F1
#
_entry.id   AF-A0A917LIL3-F1
#
_cell.length_a   1.000
_cell.length_b   1.000
_cell.length_c   1.000
_cell.angle_alpha   90.00
_cell.angle_beta   90.00
_cell.angle_gamma   90.00
#
_symmetry.space_group_name_H-M   'P 1'
#
loop_
_entity.id
_entity.type
_entity.pdbx_description
1 polymer ?
#
loop_
_entity_poly.entity_id
_entity_poly.type
_entity_poly.pdbx_seq_one_letter_code
_entity_poly.pdbx_strand_id
1 'polypeptide(L)'
;MKKIVGLLIATIVLLIAGCSNTDANEQTTIKVGIRSSEMKTWEFVKEQAEKEGLTLELVTFSSAYDPNDALREGEIDLNAFQHIAYLETYNNKTNSKLIPLGTTIIAPLGIYSNNIKALPQIEEGAQVAIPNDPSNWGRALVLLQEAGLLTVVDDFDGLGGEDKIKSNPKNLKIIPMDSFTTPRAMEDTDIAIINNGIATDAGLSLKDAIFHESETAKPYINIIATDDKNKDNTNFKKVVDVYQSDTVKQFIEKKYNGNYIPVSLSRDELAQWKQTFTN
;
A
#
# COMPACT_ATOMS: atom_id res chain seq x y z
N MET A 1 77.33 -23.82 23.51
CA MET A 1 77.90 -25.00 22.84
C MET A 1 76.80 -26.04 22.65
N LYS A 2 76.53 -26.39 21.38
CA LYS A 2 75.98 -27.66 20.82
C LYS A 2 74.81 -28.37 21.56
N LYS A 3 73.60 -28.33 20.97
CA LYS A 3 72.83 -29.41 20.28
C LYS A 3 72.31 -30.51 21.23
N ILE A 4 71.01 -30.83 21.29
CA ILE A 4 70.27 -31.80 20.44
C ILE A 4 68.77 -31.65 20.83
N VAL A 5 67.89 -31.16 19.96
CA VAL A 5 66.94 -31.90 19.08
C VAL A 5 66.03 -32.89 19.82
N GLY A 6 64.75 -32.53 19.95
CA GLY A 6 63.65 -33.39 20.37
C GLY A 6 62.36 -32.90 19.72
N LEU A 7 62.20 -33.22 18.44
CA LEU A 7 61.08 -32.90 17.57
C LEU A 7 59.93 -33.86 17.89
N LEU A 8 58.83 -33.39 18.51
CA LEU A 8 57.58 -34.16 18.60
C LEU A 8 56.56 -33.55 17.64
N ILE A 9 56.56 -34.08 16.41
CA ILE A 9 55.50 -33.85 15.42
C ILE A 9 54.31 -34.70 15.86
N ALA A 10 53.27 -34.06 16.38
CA ALA A 10 51.96 -34.67 16.49
C ALA A 10 51.17 -34.34 15.22
N THR A 11 51.22 -35.25 14.26
CA THR A 11 50.42 -35.24 13.04
C THR A 11 48.95 -35.43 13.42
N ILE A 12 48.16 -34.37 13.46
CA ILE A 12 46.70 -34.48 13.48
C ILE A 12 46.24 -34.65 12.03
N VAL A 13 45.87 -35.89 11.72
CA VAL A 13 45.21 -36.29 10.47
C VAL A 13 43.82 -35.65 10.43
N LEU A 14 43.50 -35.00 9.31
CA LEU A 14 42.16 -34.55 8.97
C LEU A 14 41.17 -35.73 9.01
N LEU A 15 40.10 -35.58 9.79
CA LEU A 15 38.80 -36.18 9.47
C LEU A 15 37.91 -35.05 8.97
N ILE A 16 37.91 -34.87 7.65
CA ILE A 16 36.82 -34.18 6.95
C ILE A 16 35.61 -35.10 7.10
N ALA A 17 34.81 -34.87 8.13
CA ALA A 17 33.45 -35.37 8.18
C ALA A 17 32.61 -34.46 7.26
N GLY A 18 32.66 -34.77 5.96
CA GLY A 18 31.61 -34.36 5.05
C GLY A 18 30.33 -35.08 5.42
N CYS A 19 29.46 -34.39 6.16
CA CYS A 19 28.03 -34.69 6.21
C CYS A 19 27.33 -33.58 5.45
N SER A 20 27.12 -33.83 4.17
CA SER A 20 26.02 -33.27 3.39
C SER A 20 24.68 -33.59 4.04
N ASN A 21 23.76 -32.64 3.93
CA ASN A 21 22.33 -32.72 4.27
C ASN A 21 22.00 -32.82 5.76
N THR A 22 21.97 -31.66 6.39
CA THR A 22 20.80 -31.30 7.19
C THR A 22 20.43 -29.89 6.80
N ASP A 23 19.56 -29.78 5.79
CA ASP A 23 18.70 -28.62 5.63
C ASP A 23 17.88 -28.52 6.91
N ALA A 24 18.47 -27.90 7.93
CA ALA A 24 17.69 -27.22 8.94
C ALA A 24 16.91 -26.19 8.13
N ASN A 25 15.61 -26.44 8.04
CA ASN A 25 14.60 -25.52 7.53
C ASN A 25 14.76 -24.24 8.37
N GLU A 26 15.69 -23.35 8.00
CA GLU A 26 15.80 -22.02 8.56
C GLU A 26 14.52 -21.34 8.09
N GLN A 27 13.50 -21.42 8.95
CA GLN A 27 12.21 -20.79 8.73
C GLN A 27 12.51 -19.31 8.62
N THR A 28 12.69 -18.84 7.39
CA THR A 28 13.10 -17.48 7.10
C THR A 28 11.92 -16.61 7.49
N THR A 29 12.04 -15.89 8.61
CA THR A 29 11.06 -14.89 9.02
C THR A 29 10.93 -13.86 7.90
N ILE A 30 9.71 -13.69 7.38
CA ILE A 30 9.40 -12.70 6.34
C ILE A 30 8.86 -11.45 7.01
N LYS A 31 9.55 -10.33 6.85
CA LYS A 31 9.15 -9.03 7.41
C LYS A 31 8.20 -8.32 6.46
N VAL A 32 6.99 -8.01 6.95
CA VAL A 32 5.95 -7.32 6.18
C VAL A 32 5.68 -5.96 6.78
N GLY A 33 5.99 -4.90 6.02
CA GLY A 33 5.70 -3.52 6.39
C GLY A 33 4.26 -3.13 6.12
N ILE A 34 3.54 -2.66 7.14
CA ILE A 34 2.10 -2.34 7.07
C ILE A 34 1.76 -1.02 7.79
N ARG A 35 0.54 -0.54 7.55
CA ARG A 35 -0.10 0.55 8.33
C ARG A 35 -1.10 -0.01 9.34
N SER A 36 -1.37 0.77 10.39
CA SER A 36 -2.33 0.43 11.46
C SER A 36 -3.70 0.03 10.94
N SER A 37 -4.17 0.70 9.89
CA SER A 37 -5.49 0.49 9.29
C SER A 37 -5.74 -0.92 8.75
N GLU A 38 -4.67 -1.66 8.43
CA GLU A 38 -4.72 -3.05 7.94
C GLU A 38 -4.19 -4.09 8.94
N MET A 39 -3.83 -3.68 10.17
CA MET A 39 -3.21 -4.54 11.18
C MET A 39 -4.00 -5.82 11.43
N LYS A 40 -5.33 -5.72 11.60
CA LYS A 40 -6.19 -6.89 11.87
C LYS A 40 -6.24 -7.88 10.70
N THR A 41 -6.15 -7.40 9.46
CA THR A 41 -6.06 -8.27 8.28
C THR A 41 -4.73 -9.01 8.29
N TRP A 42 -3.64 -8.30 8.51
CA TRP A 42 -2.29 -8.89 8.46
C TRP A 42 -1.98 -9.81 9.65
N GLU A 43 -2.56 -9.56 10.83
CA GLU A 43 -2.55 -10.51 11.95
C GLU A 43 -3.24 -11.82 11.56
N PHE A 44 -4.41 -11.75 10.92
CA PHE A 44 -5.13 -12.93 10.46
C PHE A 44 -4.39 -13.66 9.33
N VAL A 45 -3.76 -12.94 8.41
CA VAL A 45 -2.89 -13.49 7.36
C VAL A 45 -1.69 -14.20 8.00
N LYS A 46 -1.06 -13.61 9.02
CA LYS A 46 0.02 -14.24 9.78
C LYS A 46 -0.43 -15.57 10.39
N GLU A 47 -1.59 -15.62 11.04
CA GLU A 47 -2.14 -16.87 11.59
C GLU A 47 -2.39 -17.94 10.51
N GLN A 48 -2.84 -17.54 9.30
CA GLN A 48 -2.99 -18.50 8.20
C GLN A 48 -1.63 -18.94 7.63
N ALA A 49 -0.68 -18.03 7.51
CA ALA A 49 0.65 -18.29 6.97
C ALA A 49 1.44 -19.28 7.84
N GLU A 50 1.29 -19.19 9.18
CA GLU A 50 1.90 -20.14 10.12
C GLU A 50 1.46 -21.60 9.87
N LYS A 51 0.19 -21.81 9.46
CA LYS A 51 -0.32 -23.15 9.11
C LYS A 51 0.32 -23.71 7.85
N GLU A 52 0.85 -22.85 6.99
CA GLU A 52 1.57 -23.21 5.77
C GLU A 52 3.10 -23.24 5.98
N GLY A 53 3.56 -23.10 7.22
CA GLY A 53 4.98 -23.14 7.58
C GLY A 53 5.72 -21.83 7.32
N LEU A 54 5.03 -20.71 7.11
CA LEU A 54 5.62 -19.39 6.96
C LEU A 54 5.59 -18.62 8.29
N THR A 55 6.69 -17.98 8.66
CA THR A 55 6.73 -17.08 9.81
C THR A 55 6.72 -15.64 9.32
N LEU A 56 5.70 -14.86 9.70
CA LEU A 56 5.63 -13.44 9.39
C LEU A 56 5.95 -12.57 10.61
N GLU A 57 6.80 -11.58 10.41
CA GLU A 57 7.01 -10.46 11.33
C GLU A 57 6.35 -9.21 10.75
N LEU A 58 5.34 -8.67 11.45
CA LEU A 58 4.66 -7.45 11.01
C LEU A 58 5.39 -6.23 11.55
N VAL A 59 5.82 -5.35 10.65
CA VAL A 59 6.49 -4.09 10.99
C VAL A 59 5.51 -2.95 10.72
N THR A 60 5.05 -2.28 11.77
CA THR A 60 4.06 -1.20 11.64
C THR A 60 4.77 0.14 11.47
N PHE A 61 4.40 0.90 10.44
CA PHE A 61 4.99 2.21 10.15
C PHE A 61 4.06 3.37 10.48
N SER A 62 4.59 4.42 11.13
CA SER A 62 3.91 5.69 11.36
C SER A 62 3.94 6.58 10.11
N SER A 63 3.07 7.59 10.05
CA SER A 63 2.94 8.51 8.92
C SER A 63 4.24 9.20 8.49
N ALA A 64 5.20 9.35 9.40
CA ALA A 64 6.49 10.00 9.14
C ALA A 64 7.46 9.17 8.29
N TYR A 65 7.16 7.89 8.05
CA TYR A 65 8.04 6.98 7.31
C TYR A 65 7.29 6.26 6.20
N ASP A 66 7.90 6.22 5.01
CA ASP A 66 7.40 5.51 3.84
C ASP A 66 7.92 4.05 3.85
N PRO A 67 7.05 3.03 3.94
CA PRO A 67 7.48 1.63 3.91
C PRO A 67 8.24 1.23 2.63
N ASN A 68 8.17 2.00 1.55
CA ASN A 68 8.99 1.76 0.37
C ASN A 68 10.48 2.03 0.61
N ASP A 69 10.84 2.96 1.50
CA ASP A 69 12.24 3.22 1.86
C ASP A 69 12.82 2.02 2.61
N ALA A 70 12.13 1.51 3.63
CA ALA A 70 12.53 0.29 4.34
C ALA A 70 12.65 -0.93 3.41
N LEU A 71 11.72 -1.07 2.46
CA LEU A 71 11.76 -2.16 1.49
C LEU A 71 12.98 -2.05 0.57
N ARG A 72 13.26 -0.85 0.05
CA ARG A 72 14.43 -0.56 -0.80
C ARG A 72 15.75 -0.79 -0.07
N GLU A 73 15.79 -0.47 1.22
CA GLU A 73 16.97 -0.61 2.07
C GLU A 73 17.15 -2.03 2.62
N GLY A 74 16.16 -2.91 2.40
CA GLY A 74 16.20 -4.32 2.82
C GLY A 74 15.93 -4.51 4.31
N GLU A 75 15.31 -3.52 4.97
CA GLU A 75 14.88 -3.62 6.37
C GLU A 75 13.63 -4.51 6.52
N ILE A 76 12.81 -4.56 5.47
CA ILE A 76 11.64 -5.43 5.31
C ILE A 76 11.69 -6.15 3.96
N ASP A 77 10.98 -7.27 3.87
CA ASP A 77 10.96 -8.15 2.70
C ASP A 77 9.81 -7.82 1.73
N LEU A 78 8.67 -7.46 2.33
CA LEU A 78 7.42 -7.11 1.67
C LEU A 78 6.86 -5.85 2.32
N ASN A 79 6.09 -5.06 1.57
CA ASN A 79 5.18 -4.09 2.17
C ASN A 79 3.77 -4.19 1.57
N ALA A 80 2.78 -3.75 2.33
CA ALA A 80 1.38 -3.68 1.92
C ALA A 80 0.72 -2.47 2.58
N PHE A 81 0.77 -1.34 1.88
CA PHE A 81 0.19 -0.08 2.36
C PHE A 81 -0.29 0.87 1.25
N GLN A 82 -0.02 0.51 -0.01
CA GLN A 82 -0.09 1.43 -1.14
C GLN A 82 -0.79 0.78 -2.32
N HIS A 83 -1.26 1.63 -3.22
CA HIS A 83 -1.78 1.23 -4.52
C HIS A 83 -0.74 1.29 -5.63
N ILE A 84 -1.07 0.66 -6.77
CA ILE A 84 -0.15 0.52 -7.89
C ILE A 84 0.29 1.86 -8.48
N ALA A 85 -0.60 2.86 -8.54
CA ALA A 85 -0.25 4.20 -9.01
C ALA A 85 0.76 4.89 -8.07
N TYR A 86 0.62 4.75 -6.74
CA TYR A 86 1.58 5.27 -5.78
C TYR A 86 2.96 4.63 -5.97
N LEU A 87 3.02 3.29 -6.08
CA LEU A 87 4.27 2.56 -6.30
C LEU A 87 5.01 3.07 -7.55
N GLU A 88 4.28 3.31 -8.64
CA GLU A 88 4.87 3.86 -9.86
C GLU A 88 5.46 5.26 -9.62
N THR A 89 4.70 6.18 -9.01
CA THR A 89 5.20 7.53 -8.74
C THR A 89 6.43 7.51 -7.83
N TYR A 90 6.46 6.61 -6.83
CA TYR A 90 7.61 6.40 -5.98
C TYR A 90 8.82 5.90 -6.76
N ASN A 91 8.67 4.87 -7.59
CA ASN A 91 9.75 4.33 -8.41
C ASN A 91 10.33 5.38 -9.37
N ASN A 92 9.47 6.15 -10.05
CA ASN A 92 9.88 7.22 -10.96
C ASN A 92 10.68 8.32 -10.23
N LYS A 93 10.26 8.69 -9.03
CA LYS A 93 10.93 9.72 -8.22
C LYS A 93 12.28 9.26 -7.67
N THR A 94 12.38 7.99 -7.27
CA THR A 94 13.54 7.46 -6.53
C THR A 94 14.48 6.62 -7.39
N ASN A 95 14.13 6.37 -8.66
CA ASN A 95 14.78 5.39 -9.54
C ASN A 95 14.82 3.97 -8.95
N SER A 96 13.82 3.63 -8.13
CA SER A 96 13.69 2.32 -7.52
C SER A 96 13.08 1.30 -8.47
N LYS A 97 13.26 0.01 -8.17
CA LYS A 97 12.69 -1.12 -8.91
C LYS A 97 11.82 -1.98 -8.02
N LEU A 98 10.94 -1.34 -7.25
CA LEU A 98 9.95 -2.06 -6.47
C LEU A 98 8.83 -2.51 -7.40
N ILE A 99 8.30 -3.72 -7.20
CA ILE A 99 7.30 -4.33 -8.07
C ILE A 99 6.10 -4.82 -7.26
N PRO A 100 4.89 -4.84 -7.85
CA PRO A 100 3.77 -5.55 -7.27
C PRO A 100 4.01 -7.06 -7.37
N LEU A 101 3.91 -7.75 -6.24
CA LEU A 101 3.94 -9.20 -6.15
C LEU A 101 2.53 -9.81 -6.16
N GLY A 102 1.54 -9.11 -5.61
CA GLY A 102 0.12 -9.49 -5.62
C GLY A 102 -0.78 -8.33 -5.28
N THR A 103 -2.08 -8.45 -5.58
CA THR A 103 -3.11 -7.47 -5.18
C THR A 103 -3.70 -7.82 -3.83
N THR A 104 -4.21 -6.81 -3.12
CA THR A 104 -4.85 -6.96 -1.82
C THR A 104 -6.31 -6.51 -1.85
N ILE A 105 -6.54 -5.21 -1.76
CA ILE A 105 -7.86 -4.60 -1.59
C ILE A 105 -7.99 -3.33 -2.44
N ILE A 106 -9.22 -2.99 -2.80
CA ILE A 106 -9.60 -1.60 -3.05
C ILE A 106 -10.08 -1.01 -1.72
N ALA A 107 -9.62 0.22 -1.46
CA ALA A 107 -9.96 1.02 -0.30
C ALA A 107 -10.53 2.35 -0.83
N PRO A 108 -11.86 2.44 -1.03
CA PRO A 108 -12.50 3.56 -1.75
C PRO A 108 -12.18 4.91 -1.13
N LEU A 109 -11.77 5.89 -1.94
CA LEU A 109 -11.53 7.26 -1.47
C LEU A 109 -12.87 7.94 -1.15
N GLY A 110 -12.93 8.74 -0.08
CA GLY A 110 -14.15 9.42 0.33
C GLY A 110 -14.01 10.94 0.45
N ILE A 111 -15.12 11.64 0.23
CA ILE A 111 -15.34 13.06 0.54
C ILE A 111 -16.05 13.13 1.89
N TYR A 112 -15.46 13.82 2.85
CA TYR A 112 -15.95 13.94 4.22
C TYR A 112 -16.14 15.40 4.63
N SER A 113 -17.00 15.64 5.62
CA SER A 113 -17.14 16.95 6.26
C SER A 113 -17.69 16.81 7.67
N ASN A 114 -17.29 17.72 8.56
CA ASN A 114 -17.92 17.89 9.86
C ASN A 114 -19.32 18.51 9.73
N ASN A 115 -19.49 19.47 8.82
CA ASN A 115 -20.67 20.34 8.76
C ASN A 115 -21.61 20.04 7.58
N ILE A 116 -21.05 19.61 6.44
CA ILE A 116 -21.79 19.31 5.21
C ILE A 116 -22.24 17.85 5.24
N LYS A 117 -23.44 17.56 4.74
CA LYS A 117 -24.03 16.21 4.71
C LYS A 117 -24.34 15.70 3.30
N ALA A 118 -24.34 16.57 2.29
CA ALA A 118 -24.65 16.19 0.91
C ALA A 118 -23.93 17.10 -0.09
N LEU A 119 -23.58 16.58 -1.27
CA LEU A 119 -22.91 17.34 -2.34
C LEU A 119 -23.60 18.68 -2.70
N PRO A 120 -24.95 18.79 -2.76
CA PRO A 120 -25.62 20.04 -3.10
C PRO A 120 -25.38 21.19 -2.12
N GLN A 121 -24.94 20.90 -0.89
CA GLN A 121 -24.63 21.89 0.14
C GLN A 121 -23.23 22.49 0.00
N ILE A 122 -22.40 21.97 -0.92
CA ILE A 122 -21.07 22.54 -1.18
C ILE A 122 -21.26 23.86 -1.92
N GLU A 123 -20.94 24.97 -1.26
CA GLU A 123 -21.12 26.33 -1.78
C GLU A 123 -19.99 26.76 -2.72
N GLU A 124 -20.20 27.88 -3.40
CA GLU A 124 -19.15 28.52 -4.19
C GLU A 124 -18.01 29.00 -3.27
N GLY A 125 -16.76 28.76 -3.68
CA GLY A 125 -15.58 29.15 -2.90
C GLY A 125 -15.23 28.22 -1.75
N ALA A 126 -15.95 27.10 -1.60
CA ALA A 126 -15.71 26.10 -0.56
C ALA A 126 -14.25 25.60 -0.59
N GLN A 127 -13.68 25.43 0.59
CA GLN A 127 -12.33 24.93 0.82
C GLN A 127 -12.32 23.41 0.82
N VAL A 128 -11.41 22.83 0.03
CA VAL A 128 -11.30 21.39 -0.19
C VAL A 128 -9.90 20.92 0.21
N ALA A 129 -9.78 20.29 1.37
CA ALA A 129 -8.53 19.64 1.78
C ALA A 129 -8.31 18.37 0.96
N ILE A 130 -7.12 18.20 0.37
CA ILE A 130 -6.79 17.02 -0.45
C ILE A 130 -5.36 16.52 -0.20
N PRO A 131 -5.07 15.23 -0.45
CA PRO A 131 -3.71 14.71 -0.54
C PRO A 131 -2.83 15.48 -1.52
N ASN A 132 -1.54 15.63 -1.22
CA ASN A 132 -0.58 16.37 -2.05
C ASN A 132 0.45 15.51 -2.79
N ASP A 133 0.48 14.19 -2.57
CA ASP A 133 1.28 13.31 -3.41
C ASP A 133 0.63 13.14 -4.81
N PRO A 134 1.41 13.02 -5.89
CA PRO A 134 0.88 13.09 -7.25
C PRO A 134 -0.23 12.08 -7.55
N SER A 135 -0.15 10.88 -6.99
CA SER A 135 -1.10 9.81 -7.25
C SER A 135 -2.43 10.01 -6.52
N ASN A 136 -2.40 10.39 -5.24
CA ASN A 136 -3.62 10.62 -4.48
C ASN A 136 -4.24 11.98 -4.75
N TRP A 137 -3.45 13.00 -5.11
CA TRP A 137 -3.99 14.27 -5.60
C TRP A 137 -4.76 14.02 -6.90
N GLY A 138 -4.16 13.35 -7.88
CA GLY A 138 -4.85 13.02 -9.12
C GLY A 138 -6.12 12.19 -8.88
N ARG A 139 -6.07 11.20 -8.00
CA ARG A 139 -7.25 10.45 -7.52
C ARG A 139 -8.34 11.34 -6.92
N ALA A 140 -7.97 12.31 -6.09
CA ALA A 140 -8.92 13.26 -5.51
C ALA A 140 -9.60 14.11 -6.59
N LEU A 141 -8.89 14.51 -7.65
CA LEU A 141 -9.50 15.23 -8.78
C LEU A 141 -10.48 14.35 -9.56
N VAL A 142 -10.15 13.06 -9.77
CA VAL A 142 -11.10 12.10 -10.37
C VAL A 142 -12.36 11.99 -9.51
N LEU A 143 -12.22 11.85 -8.20
CA LEU A 143 -13.36 11.75 -7.29
C LEU A 143 -14.24 13.01 -7.31
N LEU A 144 -13.63 14.20 -7.33
CA LEU A 144 -14.35 15.47 -7.45
C LEU A 144 -15.07 15.60 -8.80
N GLN A 145 -14.49 15.04 -9.87
CA GLN A 145 -15.16 14.95 -11.18
C GLN A 145 -16.35 14.01 -11.15
N GLU A 146 -16.21 12.82 -10.55
CA GLU A 146 -17.32 11.87 -10.37
C GLU A 146 -18.45 12.47 -9.53
N ALA A 147 -18.12 13.29 -8.54
CA ALA A 147 -19.06 14.05 -7.73
C ALA A 147 -19.69 15.26 -8.48
N GLY A 148 -19.27 15.54 -9.71
CA GLY A 148 -19.78 16.66 -10.52
C GLY A 148 -19.36 18.05 -10.03
N LEU A 149 -18.28 18.14 -9.25
CA LEU A 149 -17.82 19.38 -8.63
C LEU A 149 -16.82 20.16 -9.49
N LEU A 150 -16.02 19.47 -10.29
CA LEU A 150 -15.06 20.01 -11.25
C LEU A 150 -14.90 19.05 -12.44
N THR A 151 -14.11 19.42 -13.44
CA THR A 151 -13.67 18.47 -14.48
C THR A 151 -12.16 18.54 -14.67
N VAL A 152 -11.55 17.42 -15.04
CA VAL A 152 -10.14 17.33 -15.38
C VAL A 152 -9.90 17.52 -16.89
N VAL A 153 -8.65 17.67 -17.30
CA VAL A 153 -8.24 17.75 -18.72
C VAL A 153 -8.51 16.43 -19.47
N ASP A 154 -8.68 16.50 -20.79
CA ASP A 154 -9.14 15.36 -21.60
C ASP A 154 -8.08 14.24 -21.72
N ASP A 155 -6.79 14.58 -21.60
CA ASP A 155 -5.63 13.70 -21.66
C ASP A 155 -5.04 13.39 -20.27
N PHE A 156 -5.88 13.44 -19.23
CA PHE A 156 -5.45 13.26 -17.86
C PHE A 156 -4.99 11.83 -17.58
N ASP A 157 -3.74 11.67 -17.13
CA ASP A 157 -3.09 10.40 -16.82
C ASP A 157 -3.33 9.90 -15.39
N GLY A 158 -4.18 10.58 -14.63
CA GLY A 158 -4.48 10.26 -13.23
C GLY A 158 -3.47 10.77 -12.22
N LEU A 159 -2.46 11.55 -12.64
CA LEU A 159 -1.39 12.06 -11.77
C LEU A 159 -1.33 13.59 -11.81
N GLY A 160 -1.02 14.20 -10.66
CA GLY A 160 -0.71 15.64 -10.58
C GLY A 160 -1.76 16.43 -9.82
N GLY A 161 -1.84 17.74 -10.11
CA GLY A 161 -2.54 18.70 -9.25
C GLY A 161 -3.36 19.76 -9.98
N GLU A 162 -3.33 21.00 -9.49
CA GLU A 162 -4.19 22.08 -10.00
C GLU A 162 -4.13 22.28 -11.52
N ASP A 163 -2.98 22.02 -12.14
CA ASP A 163 -2.77 22.11 -13.58
C ASP A 163 -3.64 21.14 -14.40
N LYS A 164 -4.23 20.14 -13.74
CA LYS A 164 -5.12 19.14 -14.35
C LYS A 164 -6.58 19.54 -14.31
N ILE A 165 -6.95 20.65 -13.67
CA ILE A 165 -8.33 21.13 -13.58
C ILE A 165 -8.69 21.90 -14.86
N LYS A 166 -9.65 21.36 -15.62
CA LYS A 166 -10.20 21.99 -16.84
C LYS A 166 -11.31 22.99 -16.53
N SER A 167 -12.18 22.67 -15.57
CA SER A 167 -13.31 23.52 -15.18
C SER A 167 -13.59 23.39 -13.69
N ASN A 168 -13.82 24.52 -13.01
CA ASN A 168 -14.16 24.60 -11.59
C ASN A 168 -15.33 25.58 -11.40
N PRO A 169 -16.57 25.17 -11.72
CA PRO A 169 -17.73 26.07 -11.77
C PRO A 169 -18.13 26.64 -10.41
N LYS A 170 -17.75 25.97 -9.31
CA LYS A 170 -17.98 26.42 -7.94
C LYS A 170 -16.79 27.20 -7.36
N ASN A 171 -15.77 27.53 -8.16
CA ASN A 171 -14.57 28.24 -7.69
C ASN A 171 -13.99 27.63 -6.40
N LEU A 172 -14.01 26.29 -6.30
CA LEU A 172 -13.51 25.56 -5.14
C LEU A 172 -12.05 25.91 -4.88
N LYS A 173 -11.71 26.12 -3.61
CA LYS A 173 -10.35 26.42 -3.16
C LYS A 173 -9.68 25.11 -2.76
N ILE A 174 -8.83 24.60 -3.63
CA ILE A 174 -8.10 23.36 -3.40
C ILE A 174 -6.93 23.62 -2.45
N ILE A 175 -6.86 22.85 -1.37
CA ILE A 175 -5.83 23.00 -0.32
C ILE A 175 -5.06 21.68 -0.21
N PRO A 176 -3.92 21.54 -0.92
CA PRO A 176 -3.11 20.33 -0.89
C PRO A 176 -2.35 20.22 0.44
N MET A 177 -2.35 19.03 1.01
CA MET A 177 -1.65 18.71 2.26
C MET A 177 -1.26 17.24 2.34
N ASP A 178 -0.47 16.90 3.36
CA ASP A 178 -0.14 15.50 3.64
C ASP A 178 -1.41 14.70 3.96
N SER A 179 -1.56 13.52 3.36
CA SER A 179 -2.77 12.70 3.48
C SER A 179 -3.14 12.37 4.93
N PHE A 180 -2.17 12.21 5.83
CA PHE A 180 -2.47 11.92 7.24
C PHE A 180 -3.05 13.12 8.00
N THR A 181 -3.02 14.31 7.41
CA THR A 181 -3.57 15.53 8.00
C THR A 181 -4.99 15.86 7.53
N THR A 182 -5.48 15.21 6.46
CA THR A 182 -6.79 15.51 5.88
C THR A 182 -7.98 15.28 6.83
N PRO A 183 -7.99 14.30 7.77
CA PRO A 183 -9.09 14.20 8.73
C PRO A 183 -9.20 15.42 9.65
N ARG A 184 -8.06 15.93 10.14
CA ARG A 184 -8.03 17.12 11.01
C ARG A 184 -8.38 18.38 10.24
N ALA A 185 -8.01 18.45 8.96
CA ALA A 185 -8.31 19.62 8.13
C ALA A 185 -9.81 19.90 7.96
N MET A 186 -10.69 18.94 8.25
CA MET A 186 -12.14 19.18 8.30
C MET A 186 -12.56 20.19 9.39
N GLU A 187 -11.67 20.57 10.32
CA GLU A 187 -11.92 21.66 11.28
C GLU A 187 -11.85 23.04 10.60
N ASP A 188 -11.00 23.18 9.57
CA ASP A 188 -10.70 24.46 8.91
C ASP A 188 -11.19 24.53 7.45
N THR A 189 -11.73 23.43 6.91
CA THR A 189 -12.19 23.30 5.53
C THR A 189 -13.63 22.80 5.44
N ASP A 190 -14.29 23.08 4.31
CA ASP A 190 -15.68 22.71 4.10
C ASP A 190 -15.84 21.21 3.80
N ILE A 191 -14.93 20.65 3.00
CA ILE A 191 -14.83 19.21 2.75
C ILE A 191 -13.36 18.76 2.74
N ALA A 192 -13.12 17.50 3.08
CA ALA A 192 -11.82 16.85 2.96
C ALA A 192 -11.93 15.56 2.16
N ILE A 193 -10.94 15.32 1.31
CA ILE A 193 -10.78 14.08 0.57
C ILE A 193 -9.81 13.19 1.35
N ILE A 194 -10.27 12.02 1.81
CA ILE A 194 -9.54 11.21 2.79
C ILE A 194 -9.42 9.76 2.30
N ASN A 195 -8.19 9.25 2.21
CA ASN A 195 -7.91 7.84 1.93
C ASN A 195 -8.53 6.93 2.98
N ASN A 196 -9.19 5.83 2.59
CA ASN A 196 -9.98 5.04 3.53
C ASN A 196 -9.21 4.48 4.73
N GLY A 197 -7.95 4.08 4.55
CA GLY A 197 -7.12 3.64 5.66
C GLY A 197 -6.90 4.73 6.71
N ILE A 198 -6.71 5.97 6.25
CA ILE A 198 -6.56 7.15 7.09
C ILE A 198 -7.90 7.54 7.74
N ALA A 199 -9.00 7.46 6.99
CA ALA A 199 -10.34 7.66 7.52
C ALA A 199 -10.63 6.66 8.66
N THR A 200 -10.31 5.38 8.44
CA THR A 200 -10.47 4.31 9.44
C THR A 200 -9.66 4.58 10.70
N ASP A 201 -8.40 4.98 10.57
CA ASP A 201 -7.54 5.32 11.71
C ASP A 201 -8.04 6.57 12.47
N ALA A 202 -8.74 7.48 11.78
CA ALA A 202 -9.43 8.63 12.37
C ALA A 202 -10.83 8.30 12.94
N GLY A 203 -11.26 7.03 12.89
CA GLY A 203 -12.57 6.59 13.38
C GLY A 203 -13.74 6.87 12.43
N LEU A 204 -13.47 7.22 11.17
CA LEU A 204 -14.45 7.41 10.11
C LEU A 204 -14.61 6.12 9.29
N SER A 205 -15.73 6.02 8.58
CA SER A 205 -16.02 4.94 7.63
C SER A 205 -16.64 5.50 6.36
N LEU A 206 -16.80 4.68 5.31
CA LEU A 206 -17.50 5.10 4.08
C LEU A 206 -18.95 5.55 4.32
N LYS A 207 -19.59 5.13 5.43
CA LYS A 207 -20.94 5.59 5.80
C LYS A 207 -20.97 7.05 6.24
N ASP A 208 -19.83 7.57 6.68
CA ASP A 208 -19.69 8.96 7.11
C ASP A 208 -19.29 9.87 5.92
N ALA A 209 -18.96 9.28 4.78
CA ALA A 209 -18.62 10.02 3.57
C ALA A 209 -19.89 10.63 2.94
N ILE A 210 -19.77 11.87 2.47
CA ILE A 210 -20.78 12.56 1.66
C ILE A 210 -20.86 11.92 0.27
N PHE A 211 -19.72 11.47 -0.23
CA PHE A 211 -19.55 10.79 -1.51
C PHE A 211 -18.28 9.94 -1.44
N HIS A 212 -18.22 8.82 -2.14
CA HIS A 212 -17.01 7.99 -2.20
C HIS A 212 -16.92 7.29 -3.55
N GLU A 213 -15.71 6.85 -3.90
CA GLU A 213 -15.46 6.10 -5.12
C GLU A 213 -16.31 4.82 -5.17
N SER A 214 -16.67 4.42 -6.39
CA SER A 214 -17.21 3.10 -6.67
C SER A 214 -16.09 2.05 -6.74
N GLU A 215 -16.45 0.76 -6.71
CA GLU A 215 -15.53 -0.37 -6.50
C GLU A 215 -14.51 -0.64 -7.64
N THR A 216 -14.44 0.19 -8.69
CA THR A 216 -13.87 -0.20 -9.99
C THR A 216 -12.57 0.51 -10.40
N ALA A 217 -11.94 1.26 -9.50
CA ALA A 217 -10.73 2.03 -9.86
C ALA A 217 -9.44 1.18 -9.82
N LYS A 218 -9.13 0.49 -10.93
CA LYS A 218 -7.90 -0.33 -11.09
C LYS A 218 -6.58 0.35 -10.68
N PRO A 219 -6.33 1.64 -10.99
CA PRO A 219 -5.10 2.34 -10.58
C PRO A 219 -4.88 2.39 -9.07
N TYR A 220 -5.97 2.24 -8.30
CA TYR A 220 -5.98 2.39 -6.85
C TYR A 220 -6.15 1.07 -6.10
N ILE A 221 -5.97 -0.06 -6.79
CA ILE A 221 -5.84 -1.38 -6.17
C ILE A 221 -4.57 -1.40 -5.34
N ASN A 222 -4.72 -1.75 -4.06
CA ASN A 222 -3.60 -1.95 -3.15
C ASN A 222 -2.87 -3.25 -3.47
N ILE A 223 -1.58 -3.25 -3.15
CA ILE A 223 -0.66 -4.33 -3.52
C ILE A 223 0.19 -4.78 -2.35
N ILE A 224 0.67 -6.03 -2.44
CA ILE A 224 1.87 -6.48 -1.76
C ILE A 224 3.03 -6.17 -2.71
N ALA A 225 4.00 -5.36 -2.27
CA ALA A 225 5.18 -5.00 -3.05
C ALA A 225 6.45 -5.66 -2.52
N THR A 226 7.41 -5.90 -3.41
CA THR A 226 8.77 -6.34 -3.08
C THR A 226 9.79 -5.72 -4.04
N ASP A 227 11.08 -5.86 -3.77
CA ASP A 227 12.15 -5.49 -4.71
C ASP A 227 12.18 -6.46 -5.92
N ASP A 228 12.39 -5.99 -7.15
CA ASP A 228 12.44 -6.83 -8.36
C ASP A 228 13.41 -8.01 -8.25
N LYS A 229 14.50 -7.88 -7.49
CA LYS A 229 15.44 -9.00 -7.24
C LYS A 229 14.77 -10.20 -6.56
N ASN A 230 13.67 -9.98 -5.85
CA ASN A 230 12.91 -10.97 -5.09
C ASN A 230 11.65 -11.46 -5.82
N LYS A 231 11.41 -11.04 -7.07
CA LYS A 231 10.18 -11.37 -7.82
C LYS A 231 9.87 -12.86 -7.94
N ASP A 232 10.90 -13.70 -7.87
CA ASP A 232 10.79 -15.15 -8.00
C ASP A 232 10.89 -15.91 -6.67
N ASN A 233 10.93 -15.18 -5.54
CA ASN A 233 10.97 -15.79 -4.23
C ASN A 233 9.68 -16.59 -3.96
N THR A 234 9.82 -17.91 -3.84
CA THR A 234 8.69 -18.82 -3.65
C THR A 234 7.96 -18.59 -2.34
N ASN A 235 8.67 -18.26 -1.25
CA ASN A 235 8.03 -17.99 0.03
C ASN A 235 7.22 -16.68 -0.01
N PHE A 236 7.70 -15.66 -0.72
CA PHE A 236 6.95 -14.41 -0.86
C PHE A 236 5.69 -14.61 -1.72
N LYS A 237 5.78 -15.44 -2.78
CA LYS A 237 4.60 -15.84 -3.56
C LYS A 237 3.57 -16.58 -2.69
N LYS A 238 4.00 -17.48 -1.80
CA LYS A 238 3.09 -18.12 -0.84
C LYS A 238 2.43 -17.12 0.13
N VAL A 239 3.12 -16.05 0.56
CA VAL A 239 2.47 -14.99 1.36
C VAL A 239 1.33 -14.34 0.59
N VAL A 240 1.52 -14.09 -0.72
CA VAL A 240 0.45 -13.59 -1.59
C VAL A 240 -0.69 -14.60 -1.68
N ASP A 241 -0.39 -15.87 -1.90
CA ASP A 241 -1.41 -16.94 -1.99
C ASP A 241 -2.24 -17.04 -0.70
N VAL A 242 -1.60 -16.95 0.47
CA VAL A 242 -2.27 -16.93 1.77
C VAL A 242 -3.18 -15.71 1.89
N TYR A 243 -2.70 -14.50 1.54
CA TYR A 243 -3.50 -13.28 1.57
C TYR A 243 -4.72 -13.39 0.63
N GLN A 244 -4.53 -13.95 -0.55
CA GLN A 244 -5.58 -14.08 -1.57
C GLN A 244 -6.49 -15.29 -1.37
N SER A 245 -6.30 -16.06 -0.29
CA SER A 245 -7.16 -17.20 0.04
C SER A 245 -8.60 -16.78 0.32
N ASP A 246 -9.56 -17.67 0.04
CA ASP A 246 -10.98 -17.46 0.35
C ASP A 246 -11.22 -17.17 1.83
N THR A 247 -10.37 -17.72 2.71
CA THR A 247 -10.46 -17.51 4.16
C THR A 247 -10.14 -16.07 4.54
N VAL A 248 -9.08 -15.50 3.99
CA VAL A 248 -8.71 -14.08 4.22
C VAL A 248 -9.71 -13.14 3.53
N LYS A 249 -10.16 -13.48 2.31
CA LYS A 249 -11.23 -12.75 1.63
C LYS A 249 -12.49 -12.61 2.48
N GLN A 250 -13.01 -13.73 2.99
CA GLN A 250 -14.20 -13.73 3.86
C GLN A 250 -13.99 -12.97 5.17
N PHE A 251 -12.78 -13.05 5.73
CA PHE A 251 -12.42 -12.25 6.90
C PHE A 251 -12.54 -10.76 6.60
N ILE A 252 -11.95 -10.28 5.50
CA ILE A 252 -11.99 -8.86 5.11
C ILE A 252 -13.44 -8.41 4.88
N GLU A 253 -14.22 -9.15 4.08
CA GLU A 253 -15.61 -8.81 3.78
C GLU A 253 -16.45 -8.65 5.06
N LYS A 254 -16.36 -9.63 5.98
CA LYS A 254 -17.08 -9.60 7.25
C LYS A 254 -16.57 -8.51 8.19
N LYS A 255 -15.26 -8.26 8.19
CA LYS A 255 -14.64 -7.33 9.13
C LYS A 255 -14.93 -5.88 8.76
N TYR A 256 -14.88 -5.56 7.48
CA TYR A 256 -14.86 -4.18 6.99
C TYR A 256 -16.17 -3.74 6.32
N ASN A 257 -17.08 -4.68 6.01
CA ASN A 257 -18.42 -4.39 5.50
C ASN A 257 -18.41 -3.37 4.33
N GLY A 258 -17.52 -3.60 3.34
CA GLY A 258 -17.37 -2.74 2.16
C GLY A 258 -16.37 -1.59 2.29
N ASN A 259 -15.85 -1.28 3.48
CA ASN A 259 -14.77 -0.29 3.63
C ASN A 259 -13.47 -0.75 2.95
N TYR A 260 -13.20 -2.05 2.98
CA TYR A 260 -12.16 -2.69 2.19
C TYR A 260 -12.78 -3.80 1.36
N ILE A 261 -12.46 -3.80 0.07
CA ILE A 261 -13.02 -4.72 -0.92
C ILE A 261 -11.87 -5.61 -1.41
N PRO A 262 -11.86 -6.91 -1.10
CA PRO A 262 -10.82 -7.82 -1.58
C PRO A 262 -10.73 -7.87 -3.10
N VAL A 263 -9.51 -7.81 -3.61
CA VAL A 263 -9.23 -7.90 -5.05
C VAL A 263 -8.10 -8.90 -5.29
N SER A 264 -8.38 -9.87 -6.15
CA SER A 264 -7.36 -10.78 -6.68
C SER A 264 -7.32 -10.62 -8.20
N LEU A 265 -6.30 -9.93 -8.70
CA LEU A 265 -5.98 -9.84 -10.11
C LEU A 265 -4.63 -10.50 -10.37
N SER A 266 -4.47 -11.08 -11.55
CA SER A 266 -3.16 -11.47 -12.06
C SER A 266 -2.27 -10.24 -12.28
N ARG A 267 -0.95 -10.46 -12.34
CA ARG A 267 0.01 -9.39 -12.65
C ARG A 267 -0.25 -8.76 -14.01
N ASP A 268 -0.70 -9.55 -14.99
CA ASP A 268 -1.01 -9.07 -16.34
C ASP A 268 -2.25 -8.18 -16.35
N GLU A 269 -3.29 -8.54 -15.60
CA GLU A 269 -4.49 -7.70 -15.43
C GLU A 269 -4.17 -6.41 -14.68
N LEU A 270 -3.35 -6.49 -13.61
CA LEU A 270 -2.92 -5.32 -12.87
C LEU A 270 -2.06 -4.40 -13.76
N ALA A 271 -1.17 -4.93 -14.59
CA ALA A 271 -0.30 -4.14 -15.47
C ALA A 271 -1.07 -3.25 -16.47
N GLN A 272 -2.34 -3.58 -16.73
CA GLN A 272 -3.23 -2.79 -17.58
C GLN A 272 -3.89 -1.61 -16.86
N TRP A 273 -3.57 -1.34 -15.59
CA TRP A 273 -4.22 -0.29 -14.78
C TRP A 273 -4.23 1.10 -15.45
N LYS A 274 -3.22 1.44 -16.24
CA LYS A 274 -3.14 2.73 -16.95
C LYS A 274 -4.19 2.91 -18.03
N GLN A 275 -4.77 1.83 -18.54
CA GLN A 275 -5.85 1.90 -19.53
C GLN A 275 -7.10 2.59 -18.96
N THR A 276 -7.22 2.70 -17.63
CA THR A 276 -8.28 3.48 -16.97
C THR A 276 -8.28 4.96 -17.38
N PHE A 277 -7.12 5.51 -17.75
CA PHE A 277 -6.98 6.92 -18.10
C PHE A 277 -6.97 7.17 -19.61
N THR A 278 -7.01 6.12 -20.42
CA THR A 278 -7.08 6.22 -21.88
C THR A 278 -8.52 6.02 -22.33
N ASN A 279 -9.17 7.10 -22.79
CA ASN A 279 -10.46 7.03 -23.49
C ASN A 279 -10.36 6.31 -24.83
#